data_AF-A0A1E3Q666-F1
#
_entry.id   AF-A0A1E3Q666-F1
#
_cell.length_a   1.000
_cell.length_b   1.000
_cell.length_c   1.000
_cell.angle_alpha   90.00
_cell.angle_beta   90.00
_cell.angle_gamma   90.00
#
_symmetry.space_group_name_H-M   'P 1'
#
loop_
_entity.id
_entity.type
_entity.pdbx_description
1 polymer ?
#
loop_
_entity_poly.entity_id
_entity_poly.type
_entity_poly.pdbx_seq_one_letter_code
_entity_poly.pdbx_strand_id
1 'polypeptide(L)'
;MEDKPEVPSTTSLIAEGATKHLTNLQKLDDEIIALLAHASKSLQSLNEPSTQSDDQAKQDFQTHASNFFAGLESVTVGLRKEAKALQDANMLGTTVTTKAEWVGGQKEKEGIAAAESVLRKLDTHGED
;
A
#
# COMPACT_ATOMS: atom_id res chain seq x y z
N MET A 1 22.15 2.55 36.30
CA MET A 1 21.22 1.82 35.40
C MET A 1 20.03 2.75 35.21
N GLU A 2 20.12 3.65 34.24
CA GLU A 2 18.97 4.48 33.84
C GLU A 2 18.45 3.87 32.55
N ASP A 3 17.27 3.26 32.67
CA ASP A 3 16.52 2.67 31.59
C ASP A 3 15.94 3.82 30.76
N LYS A 4 16.50 4.03 29.57
CA LYS A 4 16.13 5.14 28.69
C LYS A 4 14.91 4.68 27.87
N PRO A 5 13.75 5.34 27.94
CA PRO A 5 12.58 4.93 27.18
C PRO A 5 12.87 5.05 25.68
N GLU A 6 12.86 3.90 25.01
CA GLU A 6 13.03 3.77 23.56
C GLU A 6 11.80 4.36 22.88
N VAL A 7 11.89 5.63 22.48
CA VAL A 7 10.81 6.30 21.76
C VAL A 7 10.72 5.66 20.37
N PRO A 8 9.58 5.07 19.98
CA PRO A 8 9.45 4.44 18.67
C PRO A 8 9.61 5.53 17.60
N SER A 9 10.64 5.38 16.77
CA SER A 9 10.92 6.26 15.63
C SER A 9 9.67 6.38 14.75
N THR A 10 9.25 7.61 14.45
CA THR A 10 8.11 7.94 13.58
C THR A 10 8.14 7.22 12.23
N THR A 11 9.33 6.88 11.74
CA THR A 11 9.54 6.05 10.54
C THR A 11 8.96 4.64 10.66
N SER A 12 8.98 4.04 11.85
CA SER A 12 8.43 2.69 12.10
C SER A 12 6.91 2.66 12.03
N LEU A 13 6.25 3.71 12.52
CA LEU A 13 4.78 3.84 12.51
C LEU A 13 4.24 4.07 11.08
N ILE A 14 4.99 4.82 10.27
CA ILE A 14 4.64 5.04 8.85
C ILE A 14 4.83 3.75 8.04
N ALA A 15 5.90 2.99 8.32
CA ALA A 15 6.15 1.70 7.68
C ALA A 15 5.06 0.66 8.01
N GLU A 16 4.61 0.62 9.28
CA GLU A 16 3.53 -0.27 9.72
C GLU A 16 2.15 0.12 9.16
N GLY A 17 1.88 1.43 9.03
CA GLY A 17 0.70 1.92 8.31
C GLY A 17 0.73 1.54 6.83
N ALA A 18 1.89 1.69 6.18
CA ALA A 18 2.07 1.39 4.76
C ALA A 18 1.83 -0.09 4.44
N THR A 19 2.35 -1.00 5.26
CA THR A 19 2.18 -2.44 5.06
C THR A 19 0.72 -2.88 5.23
N LYS A 20 -0.01 -2.25 6.16
CA LYS A 20 -1.45 -2.49 6.33
C LYS A 20 -2.25 -2.05 5.10
N HIS A 21 -1.98 -0.86 4.59
CA HIS A 21 -2.66 -0.34 3.39
C HIS A 21 -2.33 -1.17 2.13
N LEU A 22 -1.07 -1.60 1.97
CA LEU A 22 -0.67 -2.52 0.90
C LEU A 22 -1.40 -3.87 0.99
N THR A 23 -1.54 -4.42 2.19
CA THR A 23 -2.26 -5.68 2.41
C THR A 23 -3.74 -5.55 2.06
N ASN A 24 -4.37 -4.43 2.43
CA ASN A 24 -5.76 -4.15 2.08
C ASN A 24 -5.95 -3.99 0.56
N LEU A 25 -5.03 -3.29 -0.11
CA LEU A 25 -5.05 -3.15 -1.56
C LEU A 25 -4.88 -4.50 -2.26
N GLN A 26 -3.96 -5.33 -1.77
CA GLN A 26 -3.76 -6.68 -2.32
C GLN A 26 -5.01 -7.55 -2.15
N LYS A 27 -5.69 -7.46 -1.00
CA LYS A 27 -6.99 -8.13 -0.81
C LYS A 27 -8.06 -7.63 -1.79
N LEU A 28 -8.10 -6.32 -2.05
CA LEU A 28 -9.03 -5.76 -3.05
C LEU A 28 -8.70 -6.24 -4.46
N ASP A 29 -7.42 -6.44 -4.79
CA ASP A 29 -6.98 -7.03 -6.05
C ASP A 29 -7.48 -8.48 -6.20
N ASP A 30 -7.35 -9.30 -5.14
CA ASP A 30 -7.91 -10.66 -5.12
C ASP A 30 -9.44 -10.65 -5.31
N GLU A 31 -10.15 -9.70 -4.69
CA GLU A 31 -11.60 -9.51 -4.88
C GLU A 31 -11.95 -9.09 -6.32
N ILE A 32 -11.13 -8.27 -6.98
CA ILE A 32 -11.27 -7.90 -8.39
C ILE A 32 -11.08 -9.12 -9.29
N ILE A 33 -10.09 -9.96 -9.03
CA ILE A 33 -9.87 -11.20 -9.78
C ILE A 33 -11.10 -12.11 -9.66
N ALA A 34 -11.63 -12.28 -8.45
CA ALA A 34 -12.84 -13.07 -8.22
C ALA A 34 -14.06 -12.49 -8.96
N LEU A 35 -14.20 -11.16 -8.96
CA LEU A 35 -15.25 -10.44 -9.68
C LEU A 35 -15.17 -10.72 -11.19
N LEU A 36 -13.99 -10.57 -11.79
CA LEU A 36 -13.78 -10.83 -13.20
C LEU A 36 -14.02 -12.31 -13.56
N ALA A 37 -13.67 -13.24 -12.66
CA ALA A 37 -13.97 -14.65 -12.84
C ALA A 37 -15.48 -14.92 -12.83
N HIS A 38 -16.25 -14.27 -11.95
CA HIS A 38 -17.72 -14.36 -11.96
C HIS A 38 -18.34 -13.77 -13.23
N ALA A 39 -17.84 -12.62 -13.71
CA ALA A 39 -18.26 -12.06 -14.99
C ALA A 39 -17.99 -13.03 -16.15
N SER A 40 -16.78 -13.57 -16.22
CA SER A 40 -16.39 -14.53 -17.26
C SER A 40 -17.26 -15.79 -17.24
N LYS A 41 -17.49 -16.37 -16.05
CA LYS A 41 -18.37 -17.55 -15.91
C LYS A 41 -19.81 -17.25 -16.29
N SER A 42 -20.35 -16.08 -15.93
CA SER A 42 -21.70 -15.68 -16.34
C SER A 42 -21.83 -15.59 -17.86
N LEU A 43 -20.81 -15.07 -18.55
CA LEU A 43 -20.79 -15.00 -20.01
C LEU A 43 -20.61 -16.38 -20.65
N GLN A 44 -19.86 -17.29 -20.03
CA GLN A 44 -19.72 -18.68 -20.48
C GLN A 44 -21.07 -19.41 -20.42
N SER A 45 -21.82 -19.24 -19.33
CA SER A 45 -23.17 -19.81 -19.18
C SER A 45 -24.17 -19.33 -20.25
N LEU A 46 -23.90 -18.22 -20.94
CA LEU A 46 -24.72 -17.70 -22.04
C LEU A 46 -24.27 -18.15 -23.43
N ASN A 47 -22.97 -18.40 -23.62
CA ASN A 47 -22.36 -18.57 -24.94
C ASN A 47 -21.95 -20.01 -25.27
N GLU A 48 -21.73 -20.86 -24.27
CA GLU A 48 -21.39 -22.25 -24.54
C GLU A 48 -22.65 -23.05 -24.90
N PRO A 49 -22.61 -23.86 -25.98
CA PRO A 49 -23.62 -24.88 -26.20
C PRO A 49 -23.51 -25.88 -25.04
N SER A 50 -24.32 -25.67 -24.00
CA SER A 50 -24.19 -26.42 -22.76
C SER A 50 -24.54 -27.89 -23.01
N THR A 51 -23.67 -28.79 -22.57
CA THR A 51 -24.02 -30.20 -22.38
C THR A 51 -25.04 -30.38 -21.23
N GLN A 52 -25.25 -29.33 -20.44
CA GLN A 52 -26.23 -29.22 -19.37
C GLN A 52 -27.60 -28.77 -19.90
N SER A 53 -28.67 -29.11 -19.18
CA SER A 53 -30.03 -28.64 -19.49
C SER A 53 -30.13 -27.11 -19.42
N ASP A 54 -30.97 -26.53 -20.28
CA ASP A 54 -31.24 -25.09 -20.38
C ASP A 54 -31.54 -24.40 -19.03
N ASP A 55 -32.20 -25.10 -18.11
CA ASP A 55 -32.53 -24.58 -16.78
C ASP A 55 -31.31 -24.46 -15.85
N GLN A 56 -30.33 -25.35 -16.00
CA GLN A 56 -29.09 -25.31 -15.22
C GLN A 56 -28.21 -24.15 -15.67
N ALA A 57 -28.08 -23.94 -16.99
CA ALA A 57 -27.33 -22.82 -17.54
C ALA A 57 -27.90 -21.46 -17.09
N LYS A 58 -29.24 -21.34 -17.02
CA LYS A 58 -29.91 -20.14 -16.47
C LYS A 58 -29.62 -19.93 -14.98
N GLN A 59 -29.62 -21.00 -14.19
CA GLN A 59 -29.35 -20.92 -12.76
C GLN A 59 -27.88 -20.54 -12.48
N ASP A 60 -26.95 -21.11 -13.24
CA ASP A 60 -25.52 -20.80 -13.15
C ASP A 60 -25.25 -19.35 -13.58
N PHE A 61 -25.89 -18.89 -14.66
CA PHE A 61 -25.84 -17.48 -15.08
C PHE A 61 -26.34 -16.56 -13.98
N GLN A 62 -27.54 -16.80 -13.43
CA GLN A 62 -28.09 -15.97 -12.36
C GLN A 62 -27.18 -15.92 -11.14
N THR A 63 -26.63 -17.06 -10.74
CA THR A 63 -25.71 -17.16 -9.60
C THR A 63 -24.44 -16.35 -9.86
N HIS A 64 -23.80 -16.53 -11.00
CA HIS A 64 -22.55 -15.83 -11.33
C HIS A 64 -22.77 -14.33 -11.56
N ALA A 65 -23.87 -13.92 -12.20
CA ALA A 65 -24.23 -12.52 -12.36
C ALA A 65 -24.52 -11.86 -11.01
N SER A 66 -25.27 -12.53 -10.13
CA SER A 66 -25.54 -12.03 -8.78
C SER A 66 -24.26 -11.85 -7.98
N ASN A 67 -23.35 -12.83 -8.02
CA ASN A 67 -22.06 -12.75 -7.32
C ASN A 67 -21.16 -11.65 -7.90
N PHE A 68 -21.19 -11.44 -9.21
CA PHE A 68 -20.50 -10.32 -9.85
C PHE A 68 -21.00 -8.97 -9.32
N PHE A 69 -22.32 -8.73 -9.31
CA PHE A 69 -22.87 -7.46 -8.84
C PHE A 69 -22.65 -7.25 -7.33
N ALA A 70 -22.77 -8.30 -6.52
CA ALA A 70 -22.47 -8.23 -5.09
C ALA A 70 -20.99 -7.90 -4.82
N GLY A 71 -20.07 -8.53 -5.56
CA GLY A 71 -18.64 -8.22 -5.48
C GLY A 71 -18.30 -6.81 -5.94
N LEU A 72 -19.04 -6.26 -6.91
CA LEU A 72 -18.76 -4.95 -7.49
C LEU A 72 -18.94 -3.84 -6.45
N GLU A 73 -19.97 -3.94 -5.62
CA GLU A 73 -20.17 -2.99 -4.53
C GLU A 73 -19.04 -3.09 -3.50
N SER A 74 -18.66 -4.31 -3.08
CA SER A 74 -17.55 -4.53 -2.13
C SER A 74 -16.25 -3.89 -2.63
N VAL A 75 -15.86 -4.20 -3.86
CA VAL A 75 -14.62 -3.72 -4.47
C VAL A 75 -14.64 -2.20 -4.64
N THR A 76 -15.72 -1.63 -5.17
CA THR A 76 -15.79 -0.19 -5.45
C THR A 76 -15.82 0.65 -4.16
N VAL A 77 -16.56 0.19 -3.15
CA VAL A 77 -16.58 0.83 -1.82
C VAL A 77 -15.23 0.65 -1.13
N GLY A 78 -14.63 -0.54 -1.20
CA GLY A 78 -13.32 -0.85 -0.64
C GLY A 78 -12.22 0.04 -1.21
N LEU A 79 -12.12 0.12 -2.54
CA LEU A 79 -11.16 1.00 -3.23
C LEU A 79 -11.36 2.47 -2.86
N ARG A 80 -12.61 2.94 -2.78
CA ARG A 80 -12.88 4.33 -2.37
C ARG A 80 -12.44 4.60 -0.94
N LYS A 81 -12.71 3.68 -0.01
CA LYS A 81 -12.28 3.79 1.39
C LYS A 81 -10.76 3.79 1.50
N GLU A 82 -10.09 2.92 0.77
CA GLU A 82 -8.64 2.78 0.79
C GLU A 82 -7.95 4.00 0.16
N ALA A 83 -8.44 4.50 -0.98
CA ALA A 83 -7.95 5.74 -1.60
C ALA A 83 -8.12 6.94 -0.66
N LYS A 84 -9.26 7.04 0.02
CA LYS A 84 -9.49 8.07 1.05
C LYS A 84 -8.53 7.93 2.22
N ALA A 85 -8.30 6.71 2.72
CA ALA A 85 -7.40 6.47 3.84
C ALA A 85 -5.94 6.85 3.49
N LEU A 86 -5.48 6.49 2.28
CA LEU A 86 -4.16 6.85 1.78
C LEU A 86 -3.98 8.37 1.60
N GLN A 87 -5.05 9.06 1.17
CA GLN A 87 -5.08 10.51 1.06
C GLN A 87 -5.06 11.18 2.44
N ASP A 88 -5.92 10.74 3.37
CA ASP A 88 -6.02 11.28 4.72
C ASP A 88 -4.72 11.04 5.52
N ALA A 89 -4.02 9.94 5.24
CA ALA A 89 -2.72 9.62 5.84
C ALA A 89 -1.52 10.32 5.16
N ASN A 90 -1.76 11.15 4.12
CA ASN A 90 -0.73 11.84 3.34
C ASN A 90 0.38 10.89 2.82
N MET A 91 0.05 9.61 2.61
CA MET A 91 0.99 8.58 2.14
C MET A 91 1.19 8.65 0.64
N LEU A 92 0.21 9.22 -0.07
CA LEU A 92 0.34 9.65 -1.45
C LEU A 92 1.15 10.94 -1.45
N GLY A 93 2.48 10.82 -1.28
CA GLY A 93 3.39 11.95 -1.31
C GLY A 93 3.07 12.85 -2.51
N THR A 94 2.67 14.08 -2.22
CA THR A 94 2.24 15.08 -3.21
C THR A 94 3.28 15.22 -4.31
N THR A 95 3.09 14.55 -5.45
CA THR A 95 3.81 14.77 -6.72
C THR A 95 5.29 15.14 -6.54
N VAL A 96 6.01 14.48 -5.62
CA VAL A 96 7.41 14.78 -5.40
C VAL A 96 8.17 13.92 -6.38
N THR A 97 8.60 14.53 -7.49
CA THR A 97 9.66 14.02 -8.36
C THR A 97 10.70 13.38 -7.47
N THR A 98 10.92 12.08 -7.63
CA THR A 98 11.74 11.19 -6.81
C THR A 98 13.12 11.80 -6.54
N LYS A 99 13.23 12.70 -5.56
CA LYS A 99 14.52 13.19 -5.08
C LYS A 99 14.99 12.14 -4.10
N ALA A 100 15.98 11.36 -4.53
CA ALA A 100 16.57 10.29 -3.74
C ALA A 100 16.92 10.79 -2.33
N GLU A 101 16.25 10.23 -1.31
CA GLU A 101 16.47 10.53 0.11
C GLU A 101 17.94 10.40 0.52
N TRP A 102 18.70 9.57 -0.19
CA TRP A 102 20.14 9.39 -0.01
C TRP A 102 20.94 10.70 -0.11
N VAL A 103 20.51 11.64 -0.97
CA VAL A 103 21.19 12.93 -1.13
C VAL A 103 21.05 13.80 0.13
N GLY A 104 19.95 13.66 0.88
CA GLY A 104 19.75 14.36 2.15
C GLY A 104 20.64 13.78 3.25
N GLY A 105 20.58 12.46 3.43
CA GLY A 105 21.36 11.77 4.47
C GLY A 105 22.87 11.87 4.30
N GLN A 106 23.37 11.98 3.06
CA GLN A 106 24.80 12.17 2.82
C GLN A 106 25.26 13.59 3.19
N LYS A 107 24.49 14.63 2.84
CA LYS A 107 24.82 16.01 3.21
C LYS A 107 24.80 16.25 4.72
N GLU A 108 23.88 15.59 5.42
CA GLU A 108 23.82 15.65 6.88
C GLU A 108 25.06 15.01 7.52
N LYS A 109 25.47 13.83 7.04
CA LYS A 109 26.70 13.17 7.49
C LYS A 109 27.96 13.99 7.20
N GLU A 110 28.05 14.61 6.02
CA GLU A 110 29.16 15.50 5.66
C GLU A 110 29.19 16.74 6.56
N GLY A 111 28.02 17.33 6.87
CA GLY A 111 27.91 18.46 7.80
C GLY A 111 28.34 18.12 9.22
N ILE A 112 27.92 16.96 9.74
CA ILE A 112 28.32 16.47 11.07
C ILE A 112 29.83 16.20 11.11
N ALA A 113 30.37 15.51 10.11
CA ALA A 113 31.81 15.23 10.04
C ALA A 113 32.66 16.51 9.95
N ALA A 114 32.18 17.53 9.24
CA ALA A 114 32.83 18.83 9.17
C ALA A 114 32.81 19.55 10.54
N ALA A 115 31.68 19.53 11.24
CA ALA A 115 31.57 20.12 12.57
C ALA A 115 32.46 19.41 13.60
N GLU A 116 32.52 18.08 13.57
CA GLU A 116 33.40 17.28 14.42
C GLU A 116 34.88 17.54 14.15
N SER A 117 35.26 17.75 12.89
CA SER A 117 36.64 18.11 12.52
C SER A 117 37.05 19.47 13.09
N VAL A 118 36.14 20.46 13.09
CA VAL A 118 36.39 21.79 13.66
C VAL A 118 36.50 21.71 15.18
N LEU A 119 35.59 20.97 15.85
CA LEU A 119 35.65 20.76 17.29
C LEU A 119 36.96 20.09 17.73
N ARG A 120 37.39 19.05 17.02
CA ARG A 120 38.67 18.37 17.31
C ARG A 120 39.88 19.28 17.11
N LYS A 121 39.86 20.18 16.13
CA LYS A 121 40.94 21.17 15.90
C LYS A 121 41.00 22.25 16.98
N LEU A 122 39.86 22.62 17.55
CA LEU A 122 39.77 23.57 18.66
C LEU A 122 40.27 22.95 19.97
N ASP A 123 39.97 21.67 20.19
CA ASP A 123 40.47 20.92 21.36
C ASP A 123 42.01 20.82 21.35
N THR A 124 42.62 20.63 20.18
CA THR A 124 44.09 20.54 20.04
C THR A 124 44.82 21.88 20.05
N HIS A 125 44.13 23.02 20.08
CA HIS A 125 44.74 24.36 20.21
C HIS A 125 44.54 24.96 21.62
N GLY A 126 43.98 24.19 22.56
CA GLY A 126 43.84 24.58 23.97
C GLY A 126 44.94 24.07 24.90
N GLU A 127 45.89 23.29 24.38
CA GLU A 127 47.08 22.82 25.09
C GLU A 127 48.34 23.47 24.51
N ASP A 128 48.52 24.78 24.75
CA ASP A 128 49.81 25.48 24.76
C ASP A 128 49.77 26.63 25.78
#